data_AF-A0A522FFH9-F1
#
_entry.id   AF-A0A522FFH9-F1
#
_cell.length_a   1.000
_cell.length_b   1.000
_cell.length_c   1.000
_cell.angle_alpha   90.00
_cell.angle_beta   90.00
_cell.angle_gamma   90.00
#
_symmetry.space_group_name_H-M   'P 1'
#
loop_
_entity.id
_entity.type
_entity.pdbx_description
1 polymer ?
#
loop_
_entity_poly.entity_id
_entity_poly.type
_entity_poly.pdbx_seq_one_letter_code
_entity_poly.pdbx_strand_id
1 'polypeptide(L)'
;MKNLSLLLLFITFVLVSSTVYGVEKKAALGAGNIALKFDYIKFTDDGLKDADTDAGLYVGLEGYGKIVPNLYIGGELGYANLEGDPYFGKTELTYVPLELNIKYAAEIAPSLTIDIGTGISYNYGEFKVSTGGISDSVD
;
A
#
# COMPACT_ATOMS: atom_id res chain seq x y z
N MET A 1 -2.91 3.13 36.34
CA MET A 1 -3.57 3.99 35.33
C MET A 1 -3.47 3.45 33.90
N LYS A 2 -2.32 2.93 33.44
CA LYS A 2 -2.16 2.35 32.09
C LYS A 2 -3.22 1.28 31.72
N ASN A 3 -3.56 0.40 32.66
CA ASN A 3 -4.53 -0.68 32.42
C ASN A 3 -5.98 -0.18 32.28
N LEU A 4 -6.31 0.95 32.95
CA LEU A 4 -7.63 1.57 32.84
C LEU A 4 -7.79 2.29 31.50
N SER A 5 -6.71 2.93 31.01
CA SER A 5 -6.68 3.57 29.69
C SER A 5 -6.82 2.55 28.55
N LEU A 6 -6.16 1.39 28.65
CA LEU A 6 -6.31 0.28 27.69
C LEU A 6 -7.72 -0.30 27.70
N LEU A 7 -8.33 -0.48 28.88
CA LEU A 7 -9.69 -0.96 29.01
C LEU A 7 -10.71 0.02 28.41
N LEU A 8 -10.53 1.33 28.65
CA LEU A 8 -11.34 2.39 28.05
C LEU A 8 -11.20 2.45 26.53
N LEU A 9 -9.98 2.27 26.00
CA LEU A 9 -9.73 2.19 24.57
C LEU A 9 -10.46 0.98 23.96
N PHE A 10 -10.39 -0.18 24.61
CA PHE A 10 -11.04 -1.41 24.16
C PHE A 10 -12.57 -1.29 24.19
N ILE A 11 -13.14 -0.75 25.27
CA ILE A 11 -14.59 -0.52 25.38
C ILE A 11 -15.07 0.48 24.32
N THR A 12 -14.29 1.55 24.08
CA THR A 12 -14.60 2.51 23.01
C THR A 12 -14.57 1.84 21.64
N PHE A 13 -13.56 1.01 21.36
CA PHE A 13 -13.44 0.26 20.11
C PHE A 13 -14.65 -0.68 19.88
N VAL A 14 -15.06 -1.42 20.92
CA VAL A 14 -16.21 -2.32 20.88
C VAL A 14 -17.52 -1.55 20.65
N LEU A 15 -17.73 -0.43 21.35
CA LEU A 15 -18.97 0.34 21.23
C LEU A 15 -19.09 1.05 19.87
N VAL A 16 -18.00 1.59 19.33
CA VAL A 16 -17.98 2.19 17.98
C VAL A 16 -18.35 1.16 16.90
N SER A 17 -17.90 -0.09 17.04
CA SER A 17 -18.20 -1.15 16.05
C SER A 17 -19.70 -1.36 15.84
N SER A 18 -20.51 -1.33 16.90
CA SER A 18 -21.95 -1.62 16.82
C SER A 18 -22.76 -0.57 16.04
N THR A 19 -22.32 0.69 16.08
CA THR A 19 -22.95 1.79 15.31
C THR A 19 -22.55 1.78 13.83
N VAL A 20 -21.37 1.23 13.50
CA VAL A 20 -20.89 1.06 12.13
C VAL A 20 -21.74 0.02 11.38
N TYR A 21 -22.05 -1.12 12.01
CA TYR A 21 -22.86 -2.19 11.41
C TYR A 21 -24.25 -1.76 10.89
N GLY A 22 -24.88 -0.76 11.52
CA GLY A 22 -26.20 -0.25 11.10
C GLY A 22 -26.16 0.64 9.86
N VAL A 23 -25.04 1.31 9.62
CA VAL A 23 -24.80 2.20 8.46
C VAL A 23 -24.16 1.45 7.29
N GLU A 24 -23.47 0.34 7.56
CA GLU A 24 -22.78 -0.51 6.58
C GLU A 24 -23.67 -1.08 5.48
N LYS A 25 -24.97 -1.34 5.74
CA LYS A 25 -25.88 -1.94 4.73
C LYS A 25 -26.12 -1.09 3.47
N LYS A 26 -25.60 0.14 3.41
CA LYS A 26 -25.68 1.04 2.23
C LYS A 26 -24.30 1.43 1.67
N ALA A 27 -23.23 0.83 2.15
CA ALA A 27 -21.87 1.21 1.78
C ALA A 27 -21.20 0.03 1.08
N ALA A 28 -20.82 0.20 -0.19
CA ALA A 28 -20.31 -0.88 -1.04
C ALA A 28 -19.07 -1.60 -0.46
N LEU A 29 -18.27 -0.91 0.37
CA LEU A 29 -17.11 -1.45 1.07
C LEU A 29 -17.23 -1.29 2.61
N GLY A 30 -18.43 -1.13 3.14
CA GLY A 30 -18.65 -0.83 4.56
C GLY A 30 -18.19 0.59 4.95
N ALA A 31 -17.92 0.84 6.23
CA ALA A 31 -17.41 2.15 6.68
C ALA A 31 -15.92 2.37 6.31
N GLY A 32 -15.22 1.30 6.00
CA GLY A 32 -13.83 1.30 5.56
C GLY A 32 -13.33 -0.12 5.35
N ASN A 33 -12.18 -0.25 4.69
CA ASN A 33 -11.55 -1.52 4.41
C ASN A 33 -10.03 -1.40 4.57
N ILE A 34 -9.40 -2.51 4.96
CA ILE A 34 -7.95 -2.67 4.98
C ILE A 34 -7.63 -3.89 4.11
N ALA A 35 -6.63 -3.79 3.25
CA ALA A 35 -6.21 -4.89 2.39
C ALA A 35 -4.69 -4.97 2.29
N LEU A 36 -4.21 -6.18 2.01
CA LEU A 36 -2.84 -6.42 1.56
C LEU A 36 -2.87 -6.56 0.04
N LYS A 37 -1.97 -5.84 -0.61
CA LYS A 37 -1.82 -5.81 -2.06
C LYS A 37 -0.53 -6.52 -2.43
N PHE A 38 -0.62 -7.41 -3.40
CA PHE A 38 0.52 -8.14 -3.94
C PHE A 38 0.53 -7.91 -5.44
N ASP A 39 1.50 -7.14 -5.92
CA ASP A 39 1.63 -6.82 -7.33
C ASP A 39 2.99 -7.23 -7.85
N TYR A 40 3.10 -7.31 -9.17
CA TYR A 40 4.36 -7.41 -9.87
C TYR A 40 4.65 -6.06 -10.53
N ILE A 41 5.60 -5.33 -9.98
CA ILE A 41 5.95 -3.98 -10.48
C ILE A 41 7.02 -4.10 -11.56
N LYS A 42 6.97 -3.19 -12.53
CA LYS A 42 7.98 -3.04 -13.58
C LYS A 42 8.29 -1.56 -13.81
N PHE A 43 9.53 -1.17 -13.54
CA PHE A 43 10.08 0.13 -13.88
C PHE A 43 10.41 0.19 -15.38
N THR A 44 10.30 1.39 -15.94
CA THR A 44 10.56 1.64 -17.37
C THR A 44 11.90 2.33 -17.62
N ASP A 45 12.66 2.57 -16.55
CA ASP A 45 13.98 3.18 -16.62
C ASP A 45 14.99 2.18 -17.19
N ASP A 46 15.69 2.59 -18.25
CA ASP A 46 16.68 1.74 -18.92
C ASP A 46 17.88 1.42 -18.01
N GLY A 47 18.25 2.32 -17.08
CA GLY A 47 19.34 2.09 -16.13
C GLY A 47 19.02 1.01 -15.11
N LEU A 48 17.79 0.98 -14.60
CA LEU A 48 17.32 -0.10 -13.71
C LEU A 48 17.26 -1.46 -14.42
N LYS A 49 16.94 -1.44 -15.72
CA LYS A 49 16.93 -2.63 -16.56
C LYS A 49 18.33 -3.17 -16.83
N ASP A 50 19.28 -2.29 -17.14
CA ASP A 50 20.69 -2.68 -17.28
C ASP A 50 21.27 -3.22 -15.97
N ALA A 51 20.73 -2.76 -14.83
CA ALA A 51 21.03 -3.24 -13.50
C ALA A 51 20.26 -4.51 -13.09
N ASP A 52 19.39 -5.09 -13.93
CA ASP A 52 18.55 -6.25 -13.60
C ASP A 52 17.69 -6.06 -12.33
N THR A 53 17.24 -4.83 -12.10
CA THR A 53 16.39 -4.43 -10.95
C THR A 53 15.09 -3.75 -11.41
N ASP A 54 14.70 -3.96 -12.68
CA ASP A 54 13.55 -3.29 -13.28
C ASP A 54 12.20 -3.93 -12.93
N ALA A 55 12.14 -5.17 -12.43
CA ALA A 55 10.87 -5.81 -12.13
C ALA A 55 10.93 -6.78 -10.95
N GLY A 56 9.85 -6.83 -10.16
CA GLY A 56 9.85 -7.62 -8.93
C GLY A 56 8.52 -7.66 -8.20
N LEU A 57 8.49 -8.45 -7.12
CA LEU A 57 7.33 -8.52 -6.24
C LEU A 57 7.23 -7.24 -5.40
N TYR A 58 6.01 -6.71 -5.34
CA TYR A 58 5.63 -5.58 -4.52
C TYR A 58 4.59 -6.01 -3.51
N VAL A 59 4.73 -5.50 -2.28
CA VAL A 59 3.75 -5.70 -1.21
C VAL A 59 3.30 -4.35 -0.68
N GLY A 60 1.99 -4.14 -0.63
CA GLY A 60 1.36 -2.94 -0.09
C GLY A 60 0.38 -3.23 1.03
N LEU A 61 0.29 -2.32 1.99
CA LEU A 61 -0.81 -2.24 2.93
C LEU A 61 -1.66 -1.03 2.56
N GLU A 62 -2.91 -1.26 2.21
CA GLU A 62 -3.86 -0.18 1.91
C GLU A 62 -4.98 -0.12 2.96
N GLY A 63 -5.43 1.10 3.24
CA GLY A 63 -6.54 1.35 4.14
C GLY A 63 -7.40 2.51 3.65
N TYR A 64 -8.72 2.32 3.63
CA TYR A 64 -9.69 3.31 3.18
C TYR A 64 -10.77 3.54 4.23
N GLY A 65 -11.21 4.79 4.32
CA GLY A 65 -12.37 5.22 5.09
C GLY A 65 -13.40 5.89 4.18
N LYS A 66 -14.68 5.61 4.43
CA LYS A 66 -15.79 6.25 3.74
C LYS A 66 -15.87 7.73 4.10
N ILE A 67 -15.96 8.60 3.09
CA ILE A 67 -16.22 10.05 3.32
C ILE A 67 -17.70 10.35 3.10
N VAL A 68 -18.26 9.89 1.97
CA VAL A 68 -19.67 10.03 1.59
C VAL A 68 -20.14 8.71 0.94
N PRO A 69 -21.45 8.48 0.70
CA PRO A 69 -21.91 7.28 0.02
C PRO A 69 -21.11 6.97 -1.25
N ASN A 70 -20.62 5.73 -1.35
CA ASN A 70 -19.80 5.20 -2.45
C ASN A 70 -18.44 5.86 -2.66
N LEU A 71 -18.03 6.85 -1.86
CA LEU A 71 -16.74 7.53 -2.03
C LEU A 71 -15.86 7.34 -0.78
N TYR A 72 -14.64 6.90 -1.02
CA TYR A 72 -13.68 6.52 -0.01
C TYR A 72 -12.36 7.25 -0.24
N ILE A 73 -11.71 7.68 0.83
CA ILE A 73 -10.32 8.16 0.83
C ILE A 73 -9.48 7.18 1.63
N GLY A 74 -8.26 6.95 1.16
CA GLY A 74 -7.35 6.03 1.81
C GLY A 74 -5.92 6.32 1.42
N GLY A 75 -5.04 5.52 1.97
CA GLY A 75 -3.64 5.53 1.60
C GLY A 75 -3.10 4.14 1.48
N GLU A 76 -1.96 4.05 0.80
CA GLU A 76 -1.18 2.84 0.63
C GLU A 76 0.25 3.11 1.09
N LEU A 77 0.82 2.19 1.87
CA LEU A 77 2.25 2.15 2.12
C LEU A 77 2.78 0.86 1.54
N GLY A 78 3.72 0.99 0.61
CA GLY A 78 4.30 -0.11 -0.13
C GLY A 78 5.74 -0.40 0.20
N TYR A 79 6.20 -1.57 -0.20
CA TYR A 79 7.60 -1.95 -0.17
C TYR A 79 7.90 -2.93 -1.30
N ALA A 80 9.01 -2.69 -1.99
CA ALA A 80 9.66 -3.65 -2.87
C ALA A 80 11.17 -3.59 -2.66
N ASN A 81 11.80 -4.76 -2.73
CA ASN A 81 13.24 -4.92 -2.71
C ASN A 81 13.60 -5.82 -3.89
N LEU A 82 14.29 -5.25 -4.86
CA LEU A 82 14.62 -5.89 -6.13
C LEU A 82 16.12 -6.10 -6.17
N GLU A 83 16.55 -7.35 -6.31
CA GLU A 83 17.96 -7.71 -6.42
C GLU A 83 18.26 -8.10 -7.86
N GLY A 84 19.40 -7.61 -8.38
CA GLY A 84 19.92 -7.94 -9.69
C GLY A 84 21.38 -8.41 -9.62
N ASP A 85 21.81 -9.17 -10.62
CA ASP A 85 23.20 -9.60 -10.79
C ASP A 85 23.67 -9.30 -12.24
N PRO A 86 23.78 -8.02 -12.62
CA PRO A 86 24.38 -7.66 -13.89
C PRO A 86 25.83 -8.14 -13.88
N TYR A 87 26.23 -8.92 -14.90
CA TYR A 87 27.51 -9.60 -15.19
C TYR A 87 28.79 -9.39 -14.33
N PHE A 88 28.98 -8.25 -13.64
CA PHE A 88 30.15 -7.90 -12.82
C PHE A 88 29.83 -7.29 -11.43
N GLY A 89 28.59 -7.28 -10.94
CA GLY A 89 28.27 -6.74 -9.61
C GLY A 89 26.85 -7.04 -9.16
N LYS A 90 26.62 -6.98 -7.83
CA LYS A 90 25.27 -7.08 -7.27
C LYS A 90 24.62 -5.72 -7.21
N THR A 91 23.38 -5.64 -7.64
CA THR A 91 22.56 -4.43 -7.61
C THR A 91 21.34 -4.67 -6.74
N GLU A 92 20.91 -3.63 -6.04
CA GLU A 92 19.73 -3.68 -5.20
C GLU A 92 18.96 -2.37 -5.34
N LEU A 93 17.66 -2.47 -5.60
CA LEU A 93 16.74 -1.34 -5.58
C LEU A 93 15.74 -1.55 -4.43
N THR A 94 15.77 -0.65 -3.46
CA THR A 94 14.70 -0.53 -2.47
C THR A 94 13.72 0.54 -2.92
N TYR A 95 12.44 0.20 -2.99
CA TYR A 95 11.36 1.08 -3.41
C TYR A 95 10.23 1.12 -2.38
N VAL A 96 9.87 2.32 -1.94
CA VAL A 96 8.85 2.58 -0.91
C VAL A 96 7.90 3.67 -1.40
N PRO A 97 6.75 3.31 -2.00
CA PRO A 97 5.72 4.27 -2.35
C PRO A 97 4.82 4.55 -1.13
N LEU A 98 4.48 5.83 -0.97
CA LEU A 98 3.42 6.30 -0.10
C LEU A 98 2.34 6.95 -0.97
N GLU A 99 1.14 6.39 -0.96
CA GLU A 99 0.05 6.85 -1.82
C GLU A 99 -1.10 7.44 -1.01
N LEU A 100 -1.73 8.47 -1.58
CA LEU A 100 -3.03 8.98 -1.16
C LEU A 100 -4.04 8.77 -2.29
N ASN A 101 -5.06 7.98 -2.01
CA ASN A 101 -5.99 7.46 -3.00
C ASN A 101 -7.43 7.88 -2.67
N ILE A 102 -8.21 8.17 -3.70
CA ILE A 102 -9.66 8.32 -3.63
C ILE A 102 -10.30 7.29 -4.56
N LYS A 103 -11.33 6.58 -4.09
CA LYS A 103 -12.06 5.59 -4.89
C LYS A 103 -13.57 5.73 -4.77
N TYR A 104 -14.24 5.53 -5.89
CA TYR A 104 -15.68 5.35 -5.98
C TYR A 104 -16.01 3.86 -6.07
N ALA A 105 -16.83 3.34 -5.16
CA ALA A 105 -17.20 1.93 -5.09
C ALA A 105 -18.72 1.75 -5.24
N ALA A 106 -19.13 0.86 -6.14
CA ALA A 106 -20.53 0.54 -6.40
C ALA A 106 -20.78 -0.96 -6.30
N GLU A 107 -21.83 -1.33 -5.56
CA GLU A 107 -22.34 -2.70 -5.53
C GLU A 107 -23.13 -2.95 -6.82
N ILE A 108 -22.68 -3.91 -7.63
CA ILE A 108 -23.31 -4.25 -8.92
C ILE A 108 -24.15 -5.52 -8.85
N ALA A 109 -23.92 -6.35 -7.83
CA ALA A 109 -24.71 -7.53 -7.49
C ALA A 109 -24.51 -7.85 -5.99
N PRO A 110 -25.37 -8.68 -5.37
CA PRO A 110 -25.18 -9.09 -3.99
C PRO A 110 -23.77 -9.64 -3.77
N SER A 111 -23.03 -9.04 -2.83
CA SER A 111 -21.64 -9.40 -2.50
C SER A 111 -20.60 -9.15 -3.62
N LEU A 112 -20.92 -8.34 -4.63
CA LEU A 112 -20.00 -7.93 -5.67
C LEU A 112 -19.94 -6.41 -5.80
N THR A 113 -18.80 -5.84 -5.45
CA THR A 113 -18.50 -4.42 -5.57
C THR A 113 -17.42 -4.22 -6.63
N ILE A 114 -17.62 -3.22 -7.48
CA ILE A 114 -16.58 -2.69 -8.36
C ILE A 114 -16.23 -1.30 -7.86
N ASP A 115 -14.93 -0.99 -7.83
CA ASP A 115 -14.45 0.35 -7.57
C ASP A 115 -13.55 0.88 -8.68
N ILE A 116 -13.53 2.20 -8.79
CA ILE A 116 -12.61 2.96 -9.64
C ILE A 116 -11.97 4.03 -8.78
N GLY A 117 -10.64 4.12 -8.83
CA GLY A 117 -9.88 5.04 -8.01
C GLY A 117 -8.79 5.74 -8.77
N THR A 118 -8.30 6.81 -8.17
CA THR A 118 -7.12 7.54 -8.58
C THR A 118 -6.42 8.07 -7.34
N GLY A 119 -5.17 8.46 -7.49
CA GLY A 119 -4.39 8.97 -6.38
C GLY A 119 -3.11 9.62 -6.82
N ILE A 120 -2.38 10.07 -5.82
CA ILE A 120 -1.04 10.64 -5.96
C ILE A 120 -0.09 9.82 -5.10
N SER A 121 1.12 9.64 -5.59
CA SER A 121 2.17 8.91 -4.88
C SER A 121 3.39 9.80 -4.64
N TYR A 122 3.97 9.65 -3.46
CA TYR A 122 5.32 10.10 -3.15
C TYR A 122 6.18 8.85 -3.02
N ASN A 123 7.26 8.78 -3.80
CA ASN A 123 8.05 7.56 -3.93
C ASN A 123 9.46 7.79 -3.42
N TYR A 124 9.92 6.91 -2.54
CA TYR A 124 11.32 6.80 -2.16
C TYR A 124 11.93 5.62 -2.90
N GLY A 125 13.11 5.85 -3.49
CA GLY A 125 13.92 4.82 -4.14
C GLY A 125 15.36 4.96 -3.69
N GLU A 126 16.01 3.84 -3.40
CA GLU A 126 17.43 3.79 -3.06
C GLU A 126 18.08 2.67 -3.86
N PHE A 127 19.11 3.02 -4.62
CA PHE A 127 19.83 2.09 -5.48
C PHE A 127 21.24 1.85 -4.95
N LYS A 128 21.63 0.57 -4.85
CA LYS A 128 22.94 0.15 -4.34
C LYS A 128 23.65 -0.71 -5.36
N VAL A 129 24.96 -0.47 -5.48
CA VAL A 129 25.86 -1.31 -6.26
C VAL A 129 26.96 -1.85 -5.37
N SER A 130 27.13 -3.17 -5.38
CA SER A 130 28.21 -3.86 -4.69
C SER A 130 29.09 -4.57 -5.72
N THR A 131 30.29 -4.04 -5.94
CA THR A 131 31.35 -4.72 -6.69
C THR A 131 32.35 -5.28 -5.68
N GLY A 132 32.98 -6.42 -5.95
CA GLY A 132 33.79 -7.18 -4.99
C GLY A 132 34.93 -6.38 -4.32
N GLY A 133 34.59 -5.61 -3.28
CA GLY A 133 35.49 -4.82 -2.44
C GLY A 133 35.07 -3.37 -2.16
N ILE A 134 34.10 -2.78 -2.88
CA ILE A 134 33.69 -1.36 -2.71
C ILE A 134 32.16 -1.25 -2.83
N SER A 135 31.51 -0.76 -1.78
CA SER A 135 30.10 -0.37 -1.78
C SER A 135 30.00 1.15 -1.90
N ASP A 136 29.43 1.65 -2.98
CA ASP A 136 29.09 3.07 -3.14
C ASP A 136 27.55 3.18 -3.24
N SER A 137 26.97 4.11 -2.47
CA SER A 137 25.57 4.52 -2.57
C SER A 137 25.46 5.69 -3.55
N VAL A 138 24.55 5.61 -4.52
CA VAL A 138 24.24 6.71 -5.44
C VAL A 138 22.85 7.21 -5.08
N ASP A 139 22.78 8.42 -4.51
CA ASP A 139 21.54 9.13 -4.15
C ASP A 139 20.83 9.69 -5.40
#